data_AF-A0A0C2FLP6-F1
#
_entry.id   AF-A0A0C2FLP6-F1
#
_cell.length_a   1.000
_cell.length_b   1.000
_cell.length_c   1.000
_cell.angle_alpha   90.00
_cell.angle_beta   90.00
_cell.angle_gamma   90.00
#
_symmetry.space_group_name_H-M   'P 1'
#
loop_
_entity.id
_entity.type
_entity.pdbx_description
1 polymer ?
#
loop_
_entity_poly.entity_id
_entity_poly.type
_entity_poly.pdbx_seq_one_letter_code
_entity_poly.pdbx_strand_id
1 'polypeptide(L)'
;MVADKVPMPDASSVVYEFISKAMSVFEDEISESRERISAMSLITGTMLEIRNLPSESWHTLAGQIIVAASAKMFKKADQVRTLCTVVALYWKGETAESGGPMRNGDKVVEVLKKAGKIATQCLEPIVQQQLFVLIINTLLYYYEDNCLE
;
A
#
# COMPACT_ATOMS: atom_id res chain seq x y z
N MET A 1 -5.58 12.22 8.95
CA MET A 1 -4.47 13.15 9.25
C MET A 1 -5.02 14.57 9.36
N VAL A 2 -4.61 15.39 10.35
CA VAL A 2 -5.22 16.71 10.61
C VAL A 2 -5.04 17.68 9.44
N ALA A 3 -3.84 17.73 8.85
CA ALA A 3 -3.52 18.59 7.71
C ALA A 3 -4.39 18.33 6.46
N ASP A 4 -4.99 17.14 6.33
CA ASP A 4 -5.91 16.82 5.25
C ASP A 4 -7.32 17.39 5.48
N LYS A 5 -7.74 17.49 6.75
CA LYS A 5 -9.12 17.86 7.12
C LYS A 5 -9.29 19.34 7.48
N VAL A 6 -8.19 20.04 7.78
CA VAL A 6 -8.23 21.46 8.16
C VAL A 6 -7.99 22.32 6.92
N PRO A 7 -8.91 23.24 6.56
CA PRO A 7 -8.69 24.19 5.48
C PRO A 7 -7.53 25.12 5.84
N MET A 8 -6.41 24.98 5.13
CA MET A 8 -5.26 25.86 5.24
C MET A 8 -4.61 26.04 3.87
N PRO A 9 -3.93 27.17 3.61
CA PRO A 9 -3.12 27.34 2.41
C PRO A 9 -2.11 26.20 2.29
N ASP A 10 -1.90 25.71 1.06
CA ASP A 10 -0.91 24.68 0.73
C ASP A 10 -1.05 23.35 1.52
N ALA A 11 -2.25 23.06 2.03
CA ALA A 11 -2.52 21.86 2.81
C ALA A 11 -2.03 20.57 2.15
N SER A 12 -2.26 20.42 0.84
CA SER A 12 -1.84 19.26 0.05
C SER A 12 -0.31 19.10 -0.03
N SER A 13 0.44 20.20 -0.07
CA SER A 13 1.91 20.18 -0.03
C SER A 13 2.40 19.68 1.33
N VAL A 14 1.82 20.20 2.41
CA VAL A 14 2.14 19.76 3.79
C VAL A 14 1.82 18.27 3.97
N VAL A 15 0.68 17.82 3.44
CA VAL A 15 0.31 16.39 3.45
C VAL A 15 1.37 15.55 2.73
N TYR A 16 1.75 15.97 1.53
CA TYR A 16 2.75 15.26 0.73
C TYR A 16 4.10 15.16 1.45
N GLU A 17 4.56 16.27 2.05
CA GLU A 17 5.80 16.31 2.82
C GLU A 17 5.75 15.39 4.05
N PHE A 18 4.64 15.37 4.77
CA PHE A 18 4.48 14.51 5.95
C PHE A 18 4.51 13.02 5.61
N ILE A 19 3.82 12.62 4.55
CA ILE A 19 3.86 11.22 4.11
C ILE A 19 5.23 10.86 3.55
N SER A 20 5.84 11.73 2.75
CA SER A 20 7.20 11.54 2.25
C SER A 20 8.20 11.37 3.40
N LYS A 21 8.09 12.20 4.44
CA LYS A 21 8.96 12.11 5.61
C LYS A 21 8.70 10.84 6.43
N ALA A 22 7.45 10.42 6.57
CA ALA A 22 7.10 9.14 7.21
C ALA A 22 7.72 7.95 6.46
N MET A 23 7.70 7.98 5.13
CA MET A 23 8.36 6.99 4.29
C MET A 23 9.89 7.00 4.48
N SER A 24 10.53 8.18 4.53
CA SER A 24 11.97 8.26 4.85
C SER A 24 12.29 7.67 6.23
N VAL A 25 11.50 7.98 7.27
CA VAL A 25 11.69 7.40 8.61
C VAL A 25 11.52 5.87 8.59
N PHE A 26 10.55 5.35 7.85
CA PHE A 26 10.39 3.90 7.67
C PHE A 26 11.62 3.24 7.03
N GLU A 27 12.26 3.91 6.07
CA GLU A 27 13.43 3.38 5.38
C GLU A 27 14.71 3.49 6.19
N ASP A 28 14.94 4.64 6.82
CA ASP A 28 16.23 5.00 7.42
C ASP A 28 16.33 4.60 8.90
N GLU A 29 15.21 4.65 9.64
CA GLU A 29 15.23 4.56 11.11
C GLU A 29 14.64 3.23 11.64
N ILE A 30 13.69 2.62 10.92
CA ILE A 30 13.01 1.40 11.41
C ILE A 30 13.78 0.15 10.96
N SER A 31 14.48 -0.46 11.92
CA SER A 31 15.33 -1.64 11.70
C SER A 31 14.69 -2.97 12.14
N GLU A 32 13.63 -2.95 12.94
CA GLU A 32 12.99 -4.18 13.45
C GLU A 32 11.90 -4.69 12.51
N SER A 33 11.95 -5.99 12.15
CA SER A 33 11.08 -6.58 11.13
C SER A 33 9.58 -6.40 11.42
N ARG A 34 9.18 -6.57 12.69
CA ARG A 34 7.78 -6.44 13.11
C ARG A 34 7.30 -4.99 13.09
N GLU A 35 8.18 -4.07 13.48
CA GLU A 35 7.87 -2.64 13.48
C GLU A 35 7.69 -2.12 12.07
N ARG A 36 8.48 -2.63 11.10
CA ARG A 36 8.35 -2.27 9.68
C ARG A 36 6.97 -2.63 9.12
N ILE A 37 6.43 -3.80 9.47
CA ILE A 37 5.07 -4.19 9.07
C ILE A 37 4.04 -3.20 9.64
N SER A 38 4.16 -2.92 10.94
CA SER A 38 3.23 -2.02 11.64
C SER A 38 3.27 -0.60 11.08
N ALA A 39 4.48 -0.08 10.83
CA ALA A 39 4.69 1.24 10.23
C ALA A 39 4.08 1.31 8.82
N MET A 40 4.29 0.29 7.98
CA MET A 40 3.72 0.25 6.64
C MET A 40 2.19 0.20 6.67
N SER A 41 1.60 -0.57 7.59
CA SER A 41 0.15 -0.58 7.80
C SER A 41 -0.38 0.79 8.22
N LEU A 42 0.31 1.50 9.12
CA LEU A 42 -0.08 2.84 9.56
C LEU A 42 0.05 3.89 8.45
N ILE A 43 1.13 3.88 7.68
CA ILE A 43 1.33 4.78 6.53
C ILE A 43 0.23 4.53 5.49
N THR A 44 -0.05 3.27 5.17
CA THR A 44 -1.09 2.88 4.22
C THR A 44 -2.48 3.29 4.69
N GLY A 45 -2.83 3.00 5.96
CA GLY A 45 -4.09 3.41 6.56
C GLY A 45 -4.25 4.93 6.56
N THR A 46 -3.17 5.67 6.81
CA THR A 46 -3.19 7.13 6.74
C THR A 46 -3.43 7.63 5.31
N MET A 47 -2.76 7.04 4.32
CA MET A 47 -2.97 7.34 2.90
C MET A 47 -4.40 7.03 2.43
N LEU A 48 -5.03 5.98 2.95
CA LEU A 48 -6.43 5.64 2.67
C LEU A 48 -7.44 6.64 3.23
N GLU A 49 -7.04 7.53 4.15
CA GLU A 49 -7.90 8.55 4.75
C GLU A 49 -7.66 9.96 4.19
N ILE A 50 -6.60 10.14 3.41
CA ILE A 50 -6.24 11.40 2.74
C ILE A 50 -7.12 11.58 1.49
N ARG A 51 -7.60 12.80 1.28
CA ARG A 51 -8.52 13.17 0.20
C ARG A 51 -8.09 14.41 -0.57
N ASN A 52 -7.22 15.23 0.00
CA ASN A 52 -6.84 16.53 -0.59
C ASN A 52 -5.58 16.47 -1.48
N LEU A 53 -4.96 15.29 -1.66
CA LEU A 53 -3.78 15.16 -2.51
C LEU A 53 -4.17 15.20 -4.00
N PRO A 54 -3.47 16.01 -4.82
CA PRO A 54 -3.58 15.92 -6.26
C PRO A 54 -3.20 14.53 -6.77
N SER A 55 -3.82 14.12 -7.87
CA SER A 55 -3.66 12.78 -8.42
C SER A 55 -2.21 12.40 -8.64
N GLU A 56 -1.39 13.27 -9.24
CA GLU A 56 0.02 13.00 -9.51
C GLU A 56 0.83 12.74 -8.22
N SER A 57 0.65 13.60 -7.21
CA SER A 57 1.31 13.48 -5.91
C SER A 57 0.87 12.20 -5.18
N TRP A 58 -0.43 11.90 -5.22
CA TRP A 58 -0.97 10.67 -4.62
C TRP A 58 -0.38 9.42 -5.27
N HIS A 59 -0.35 9.35 -6.61
CA HIS A 59 0.18 8.21 -7.35
C HIS A 59 1.68 8.02 -7.09
N THR A 60 2.42 9.11 -6.94
CA THR A 60 3.83 9.09 -6.57
C THR A 60 4.03 8.41 -5.20
N LEU A 61 3.30 8.85 -4.17
CA LEU A 61 3.38 8.27 -2.83
C LEU A 61 2.91 6.82 -2.79
N ALA A 62 1.79 6.50 -3.44
CA ALA A 62 1.27 5.13 -3.53
C ALA A 62 2.30 4.19 -4.21
N GLY A 63 2.91 4.65 -5.30
CA GLY A 63 3.98 3.91 -5.98
C GLY A 63 5.19 3.64 -5.07
N GLN A 64 5.64 4.65 -4.32
CA GLN A 64 6.72 4.49 -3.34
C GLN A 64 6.37 3.47 -2.25
N ILE A 65 5.14 3.50 -1.74
CA ILE A 65 4.63 2.54 -0.75
C ILE A 65 4.66 1.10 -1.30
N ILE A 66 4.18 0.88 -2.54
CA ILE A 66 4.25 -0.45 -3.18
C ILE A 66 5.70 -0.91 -3.36
N VAL A 67 6.59 -0.02 -3.79
CA VAL A 67 8.00 -0.34 -3.98
C VAL A 67 8.62 -0.75 -2.64
N ALA A 68 8.40 0.03 -1.59
CA ALA A 68 8.86 -0.25 -0.23
C ALA A 68 8.33 -1.59 0.29
N ALA A 69 7.03 -1.86 0.15
CA ALA A 69 6.42 -3.14 0.53
C ALA A 69 7.09 -4.33 -0.18
N SER A 70 7.46 -4.18 -1.45
CA SER A 70 8.06 -5.25 -2.24
C SER A 70 9.56 -5.47 -2.06
N ALA A 71 10.31 -4.41 -1.71
CA ALA A 71 11.77 -4.42 -1.77
C ALA A 71 12.43 -4.15 -0.41
N LYS A 72 11.75 -3.42 0.47
CA LYS A 72 12.36 -2.98 1.72
C LYS A 72 12.02 -3.90 2.88
N MET A 73 11.02 -4.76 2.81
CA MET A 73 10.73 -5.73 3.89
C MET A 73 11.79 -6.86 3.91
N PHE A 74 12.20 -7.31 5.10
CA PHE A 74 13.31 -8.25 5.25
C PHE A 74 13.00 -9.67 4.76
N LYS A 75 11.80 -10.18 5.04
CA LYS A 75 11.40 -11.54 4.69
C LYS A 75 10.48 -11.54 3.47
N LYS A 76 10.62 -12.54 2.60
CA LYS A 76 9.71 -12.75 1.45
C LYS A 76 8.25 -12.85 1.88
N ALA A 77 8.00 -13.55 2.97
CA ALA A 77 6.66 -13.68 3.54
C ALA A 77 6.08 -12.32 3.97
N ASP A 78 6.90 -11.45 4.54
CA ASP A 78 6.48 -10.12 4.99
C ASP A 78 6.27 -9.19 3.79
N GLN A 79 7.09 -9.29 2.74
CA GLN A 79 6.87 -8.59 1.46
C GLN A 79 5.48 -8.92 0.89
N VAL A 80 5.13 -10.21 0.81
CA VAL A 80 3.83 -10.65 0.27
C VAL A 80 2.67 -10.18 1.14
N ARG A 81 2.72 -10.38 2.46
CA ARG A 81 1.67 -9.91 3.38
C ARG A 81 1.45 -8.40 3.29
N THR A 82 2.54 -7.66 3.22
CA THR A 82 2.49 -6.21 3.11
C THR A 82 1.90 -5.79 1.77
N LEU A 83 2.29 -6.41 0.65
CA LEU A 83 1.69 -6.16 -0.68
C LEU A 83 0.18 -6.41 -0.69
N CYS A 84 -0.30 -7.48 -0.05
CA CYS A 84 -1.73 -7.77 0.07
C CYS A 84 -2.49 -6.73 0.92
N THR A 85 -1.78 -5.93 1.73
CA THR A 85 -2.37 -4.82 2.50
C THR A 85 -2.33 -3.52 1.70
N VAL A 86 -1.17 -3.17 1.15
CA VAL A 86 -0.96 -1.86 0.50
C VAL A 86 -1.65 -1.74 -0.85
N VAL A 87 -2.01 -2.85 -1.48
CA VAL A 87 -2.82 -2.87 -2.72
C VAL A 87 -4.18 -2.19 -2.56
N ALA A 88 -4.70 -2.11 -1.33
CA ALA A 88 -5.93 -1.38 -1.03
C ALA A 88 -5.89 0.09 -1.44
N LEU A 89 -4.70 0.71 -1.54
CA LEU A 89 -4.56 2.09 -2.03
C LEU A 89 -5.17 2.26 -3.42
N TYR A 90 -4.93 1.33 -4.33
CA TYR A 90 -5.43 1.45 -5.71
C TYR A 90 -6.92 1.11 -5.87
N TRP A 91 -7.53 0.50 -4.86
CA TRP A 91 -8.95 0.15 -4.91
C TRP A 91 -9.81 1.13 -4.11
N LYS A 92 -9.37 1.47 -2.89
CA LYS A 92 -10.10 2.27 -1.91
C LYS A 92 -9.55 3.68 -1.71
N GLY A 93 -8.33 3.95 -2.16
CA GLY A 93 -7.73 5.28 -2.07
C GLY A 93 -8.53 6.29 -2.89
N GLU A 94 -8.36 7.56 -2.56
CA GLU A 94 -9.09 8.67 -3.18
C GLU A 94 -8.13 9.87 -3.30
N THR A 95 -8.22 10.58 -4.42
CA THR A 95 -7.48 11.82 -4.72
C THR A 95 -8.44 13.00 -4.77
N ALA A 96 -7.91 14.22 -4.75
CA ALA A 96 -8.70 15.45 -4.80
C ALA A 96 -9.64 15.54 -6.01
N GLU A 97 -9.28 14.89 -7.12
CA GLU A 97 -9.99 14.94 -8.40
C GLU A 97 -10.85 13.69 -8.67
N SER A 98 -10.67 12.62 -7.90
CA SER A 98 -11.28 11.32 -8.20
C SER A 98 -12.79 11.25 -7.89
N GLY A 99 -13.32 12.10 -7.01
CA GLY A 99 -14.73 12.10 -6.62
C GLY A 99 -15.20 10.83 -5.92
N GLY A 100 -14.28 9.98 -5.45
CA GLY A 100 -14.54 8.72 -4.79
C GLY A 100 -13.36 7.75 -4.90
N PRO A 101 -13.54 6.47 -4.48
CA PRO A 101 -12.48 5.47 -4.52
C PRO A 101 -11.96 5.24 -5.94
N MET A 102 -10.65 5.04 -6.09
CA MET A 102 -9.98 4.86 -7.38
C MET A 102 -10.50 3.68 -8.20
N ARG A 103 -10.89 2.57 -7.55
CA ARG A 103 -11.39 1.34 -8.20
C ARG A 103 -10.52 0.88 -9.38
N ASN A 104 -9.19 0.92 -9.24
CA ASN A 104 -8.25 0.55 -10.29
C ASN A 104 -7.90 -0.94 -10.19
N GLY A 105 -8.70 -1.79 -10.82
CA GLY A 105 -8.53 -3.24 -10.78
C GLY A 105 -7.26 -3.73 -11.49
N ASP A 106 -6.90 -3.10 -12.61
CA ASP A 106 -5.62 -3.38 -13.31
C ASP A 106 -4.41 -3.27 -12.37
N LYS A 107 -4.36 -2.20 -11.56
CA LYS A 107 -3.28 -2.03 -10.56
C LYS A 107 -3.38 -3.02 -9.41
N VAL A 108 -4.59 -3.36 -8.97
CA VAL A 108 -4.78 -4.42 -7.96
C VAL A 108 -4.17 -5.73 -8.44
N VAL A 109 -4.50 -6.14 -9.66
CA VAL A 109 -4.00 -7.37 -10.29
C VAL A 109 -2.49 -7.30 -10.53
N GLU A 110 -1.95 -6.16 -10.98
CA GLU A 110 -0.51 -5.96 -11.17
C GLU A 110 0.28 -6.18 -9.85
N VAL A 111 -0.19 -5.58 -8.75
CA VAL A 111 0.44 -5.70 -7.43
C VAL A 111 0.33 -7.12 -6.89
N LEU A 112 -0.82 -7.78 -7.04
CA LEU A 112 -1.01 -9.16 -6.57
C LEU A 112 -0.25 -10.19 -7.42
N LYS A 113 -0.09 -9.96 -8.73
CA LYS A 113 0.83 -10.74 -9.58
C LYS A 113 2.27 -10.60 -9.10
N LYS A 114 2.69 -9.39 -8.69
CA LYS A 114 4.02 -9.17 -8.10
C LYS A 114 4.15 -9.92 -6.76
N ALA A 115 3.13 -9.92 -5.91
CA ALA A 115 3.11 -10.70 -4.68
C ALA A 115 3.27 -12.20 -4.96
N GLY A 116 2.56 -12.75 -5.97
CA GLY A 116 2.70 -14.14 -6.40
C GLY A 116 4.12 -14.50 -6.83
N LYS A 117 4.79 -13.62 -7.60
CA LYS A 117 6.20 -13.81 -8.00
C LYS A 117 7.17 -13.81 -6.81
N ILE A 118 6.87 -13.09 -5.74
CA ILE A 118 7.69 -13.09 -4.51
C ILE A 118 7.39 -14.33 -3.67
N ALA A 119 6.14 -14.78 -3.62
CA ALA A 119 5.75 -16.00 -2.91
C ALA A 119 6.46 -17.25 -3.45
N THR A 120 6.67 -17.37 -4.77
CA THR A 120 7.44 -18.48 -5.36
C THR A 120 8.90 -18.53 -4.88
N GLN A 121 9.44 -17.41 -4.38
CA GLN A 121 10.80 -17.31 -3.85
C GLN A 121 10.88 -17.65 -2.35
N CYS A 122 9.75 -17.93 -1.68
CA CYS A 122 9.73 -18.37 -0.30
C CYS A 122 10.14 -19.86 -0.23
N LEU A 123 11.26 -20.15 0.44
CA LEU A 123 11.86 -21.49 0.47
C LEU A 123 11.15 -22.46 1.43
N GLU A 124 10.44 -21.94 2.42
CA GLU A 124 9.74 -22.75 3.42
C GLU A 124 8.36 -23.18 2.87
N PRO A 125 8.12 -24.48 2.59
CA PRO A 125 6.95 -24.90 1.81
C PRO A 125 5.61 -24.58 2.47
N ILE A 126 5.51 -24.76 3.80
CA ILE A 126 4.28 -24.48 4.54
C ILE A 126 3.97 -22.98 4.50
N VAL A 127 4.97 -22.13 4.73
CA VAL A 127 4.79 -20.67 4.66
C VAL A 127 4.47 -20.25 3.24
N GLN A 128 5.13 -20.80 2.22
CA GLN A 128 4.83 -20.51 0.82
C GLN A 128 3.37 -20.83 0.46
N GLN A 129 2.85 -21.99 0.88
CA GLN A 129 1.44 -22.34 0.65
C GLN A 129 0.48 -21.36 1.34
N GLN A 130 0.78 -20.97 2.59
CA GLN A 130 0.00 -19.95 3.30
C GLN A 130 -0.01 -18.60 2.57
N LEU A 131 1.11 -18.21 1.95
CA LEU A 131 1.20 -16.98 1.16
C LEU A 131 0.32 -17.05 -0.11
N PHE A 132 0.28 -18.19 -0.80
CA PHE A 132 -0.62 -18.34 -1.95
C PHE A 132 -2.10 -18.27 -1.54
N VAL A 133 -2.46 -18.92 -0.43
CA VAL A 133 -3.82 -18.82 0.13
C VAL A 133 -4.16 -17.37 0.46
N LEU A 134 -3.23 -16.61 1.06
CA LEU A 134 -3.44 -15.19 1.36
C LEU A 134 -3.67 -14.36 0.08
N ILE A 135 -2.88 -14.57 -0.96
CA ILE A 135 -3.04 -13.86 -2.24
C ILE A 135 -4.40 -14.19 -2.86
N ILE A 136 -4.81 -15.45 -2.87
CA ILE A 136 -6.12 -15.89 -3.38
C ILE A 136 -7.25 -15.25 -2.58
N ASN A 137 -7.19 -15.27 -1.25
CA ASN A 137 -8.19 -14.61 -0.41
C ASN A 137 -8.27 -13.10 -0.67
N THR A 138 -7.12 -12.47 -0.94
CA THR A 138 -7.07 -11.04 -1.27
C THR A 138 -7.70 -10.76 -2.63
N LEU A 139 -7.43 -11.59 -3.65
CA LEU A 139 -8.10 -11.52 -4.95
C LEU A 139 -9.62 -11.72 -4.81
N LEU A 140 -10.04 -12.73 -4.03
CA LEU A 140 -11.44 -13.02 -3.77
C LEU A 140 -12.14 -11.83 -3.11
N TYR A 141 -11.50 -11.20 -2.12
CA TYR A 141 -12.02 -10.00 -1.47
C TYR A 141 -12.32 -8.88 -2.47
N TYR A 142 -11.41 -8.60 -3.41
CA TYR A 142 -11.63 -7.57 -4.42
C TYR A 142 -12.67 -7.98 -5.46
N TYR A 143 -12.70 -9.27 -5.85
CA TYR A 143 -13.72 -9.81 -6.73
C TYR A 143 -15.13 -9.66 -6.14
N GLU A 144 -15.31 -10.00 -4.86
CA GLU A 144 -16.57 -9.80 -4.13
C GLU A 144 -16.97 -8.33 -4.01
N ASP A 145 -15.99 -7.43 -4.02
CA ASP A 145 -16.19 -5.97 -4.05
C ASP A 145 -16.27 -5.39 -5.49
N ASN A 146 -16.55 -6.23 -6.49
CA ASN A 146 -16.77 -5.91 -7.91
C ASN A 146 -15.52 -5.44 -8.70
N CYS A 147 -14.33 -5.92 -8.35
CA CYS A 147 -13.16 -5.89 -9.24
C CYS A 147 -13.29 -7.03 -10.27
N LEU A 148 -13.42 -6.71 -11.56
CA LEU A 148 -13.72 -7.70 -12.61
C LEU A 148 -12.50 -8.12 -13.44
N GLU A 149 -11.41 -7.38 -13.31
CA GLU A 149 -10.09 -7.61 -13.90
C GLU A 149 -9.36 -8.83 -13.31
#